data_AF-A0AAD0ARI7-F1
#
_entry.id   AF-A0AAD0ARI7-F1
#
_cell.length_a   1.000
_cell.length_b   1.000
_cell.length_c   1.000
_cell.angle_alpha   90.00
_cell.angle_beta   90.00
_cell.angle_gamma   90.00
#
_symmetry.space_group_name_H-M   'P 1'
#
loop_
_entity.id
_entity.type
_entity.pdbx_description
1 polymer ?
#
loop_
_entity_poly.entity_id
_entity_poly.type
_entity_poly.pdbx_seq_one_letter_code
_entity_poly.pdbx_strand_id
1 'polypeptide(L)'
;MDTSFFVSLDKKALYHNIEYLREYKQKELLPVLKANAYGHDILLIAKALYDYDIKVWAVARYSEAVSICEYFKTLSIDDFKILIFESLIDDYSLLEKYPQICPTLNSIKDLKNALANNISIDRLSLKIDFGFGRNGIKYEEVDELKNLIKYNSLKFLSIFSHLFSSSYTDGLEIIKKFTDLVNMLGRNNFEMVHLQNAAGIYNYDVDIVTHIRTGMLTYGLQEAGFYDLDMKPVFTGLIGYVDSVRYVNELDYVAYQELSSIDPGTKKIAKIKIGYGDGFSKANNKTTCLIKKKEYVISQVTMDNTFIEVDDRVNVGDEVHLYHRPNEIKMKTGFSMLELLIAISPLRVKRIFKGEEN
;
A
#
# COMPACT_ATOMS: atom_id res chain seq x y z
N MET A 1 31.92 0.91 -3.50
CA MET A 1 30.63 0.19 -3.41
C MET A 1 29.58 1.21 -3.01
N ASP A 2 28.45 1.25 -3.70
CA ASP A 2 27.30 2.03 -3.25
C ASP A 2 26.83 1.40 -1.93
N THR A 3 27.02 2.13 -0.83
CA THR A 3 26.65 1.68 0.52
C THR A 3 25.22 2.11 0.88
N SER A 4 24.47 2.62 -0.09
CA SER A 4 23.10 3.09 0.11
C SER A 4 22.16 1.92 0.36
N PHE A 5 21.19 2.11 1.24
CA PHE A 5 20.16 1.12 1.47
C PHE A 5 19.16 1.06 0.31
N PHE A 6 18.58 -0.11 0.11
CA PHE A 6 17.46 -0.33 -0.81
C PHE A 6 16.41 -1.23 -0.16
N VAL A 7 15.17 -1.10 -0.61
CA VAL A 7 14.07 -1.98 -0.29
C VAL A 7 14.05 -3.13 -1.30
N SER A 8 14.29 -4.34 -0.83
CA SER A 8 14.21 -5.56 -1.63
C SER A 8 12.78 -6.08 -1.67
N LEU A 9 12.30 -6.38 -2.87
CA LEU A 9 10.94 -6.85 -3.14
C LEU A 9 10.93 -8.19 -3.88
N ASP A 10 9.91 -9.01 -3.66
CA ASP A 10 9.76 -10.31 -4.31
C ASP A 10 8.58 -10.30 -5.29
N LYS A 11 8.90 -10.21 -6.59
CA LYS A 11 7.90 -10.21 -7.67
C LYS A 11 7.09 -11.50 -7.72
N LYS A 12 7.70 -12.64 -7.38
CA LYS A 12 7.02 -13.94 -7.36
C LYS A 12 6.02 -14.00 -6.20
N ALA A 13 6.35 -13.41 -5.05
CA ALA A 13 5.41 -13.29 -3.94
C ALA A 13 4.20 -12.42 -4.32
N LEU A 14 4.41 -11.33 -5.07
CA LEU A 14 3.33 -10.48 -5.57
C LEU A 14 2.34 -11.28 -6.44
N TYR A 15 2.84 -12.03 -7.41
CA TYR A 15 2.01 -12.87 -8.29
C TYR A 15 1.34 -14.02 -7.55
N HIS A 16 2.06 -14.66 -6.63
CA HIS A 16 1.50 -15.70 -5.78
C HIS A 16 0.29 -15.18 -4.97
N ASN A 17 0.41 -14.03 -4.33
CA ASN A 17 -0.68 -13.45 -3.52
C ASN A 17 -1.91 -13.12 -4.37
N ILE A 18 -1.70 -12.68 -5.60
CA ILE A 18 -2.77 -12.36 -6.54
C ILE A 18 -3.58 -13.61 -6.89
N GLU A 19 -2.91 -14.68 -7.32
CA GLU A 19 -3.58 -15.94 -7.65
C GLU A 19 -4.24 -16.56 -6.44
N TYR A 20 -3.54 -16.57 -5.30
CA TYR A 20 -4.08 -17.08 -4.04
C TYR A 20 -5.38 -16.37 -3.66
N LEU A 21 -5.43 -15.03 -3.70
CA LEU A 21 -6.64 -14.28 -3.37
C LEU A 21 -7.75 -14.48 -4.40
N ARG A 22 -7.40 -14.65 -5.68
CA ARG A 22 -8.37 -14.94 -6.75
C ARG A 22 -9.04 -16.29 -6.52
N GLU A 23 -8.25 -17.31 -6.19
CA GLU A 23 -8.74 -18.65 -5.85
C GLU A 23 -9.52 -18.66 -4.54
N TYR A 24 -9.05 -17.94 -3.53
CA TYR A 24 -9.67 -17.89 -2.21
C TYR A 24 -11.11 -17.32 -2.26
N LYS A 25 -11.35 -16.29 -3.08
CA LYS A 25 -12.68 -15.66 -3.19
C LYS A 25 -13.46 -15.97 -4.44
N GLN A 26 -12.84 -16.55 -5.47
CA GLN A 26 -13.48 -16.75 -6.78
C GLN A 26 -14.05 -15.42 -7.33
N LYS A 27 -13.30 -14.33 -7.17
CA LYS A 27 -13.63 -12.96 -7.60
C LYS A 27 -12.42 -12.33 -8.28
N GLU A 28 -12.67 -11.33 -9.12
CA GLU A 28 -11.59 -10.54 -9.70
C GLU A 28 -10.94 -9.63 -8.65
N LEU A 29 -9.67 -9.30 -8.86
CA LEU A 29 -8.92 -8.42 -7.97
C LEU A 29 -8.96 -6.99 -8.46
N LEU A 30 -9.10 -6.06 -7.52
CA LEU A 30 -8.80 -4.65 -7.73
C LEU A 30 -7.67 -4.23 -6.78
N PRO A 31 -6.40 -4.38 -7.19
CA PRO A 31 -5.25 -3.98 -6.38
C PRO A 31 -5.32 -2.49 -6.03
N VAL A 32 -4.94 -2.15 -4.79
CA VAL A 32 -4.88 -0.76 -4.33
C VAL A 32 -3.44 -0.33 -4.18
N LEU A 33 -3.05 0.68 -4.95
CA LEU A 33 -1.69 1.16 -5.14
C LEU A 33 -1.41 2.51 -4.43
N LYS A 34 -2.33 2.96 -3.58
CA LYS A 34 -2.17 4.20 -2.81
C LYS A 34 -0.93 4.18 -1.91
N ALA A 35 -0.51 5.37 -1.49
CA ALA A 35 0.66 5.60 -0.63
C ALA A 35 1.92 4.93 -1.20
N ASN A 36 2.19 5.19 -2.48
CA ASN A 36 3.32 4.60 -3.20
C ASN A 36 3.31 3.06 -3.20
N ALA A 37 2.16 2.45 -3.55
CA ALA A 37 1.90 1.01 -3.41
C ALA A 37 2.25 0.49 -2.01
N TYR A 38 1.73 1.15 -0.97
CA TYR A 38 1.99 0.78 0.42
C TYR A 38 3.51 0.76 0.73
N GLY A 39 4.25 1.70 0.12
CA GLY A 39 5.71 1.84 0.22
C GLY A 39 6.55 0.94 -0.69
N HIS A 40 5.93 0.14 -1.56
CA HIS A 40 6.59 -0.81 -2.49
C HIS A 40 7.00 -0.21 -3.85
N ASP A 41 6.85 1.11 -4.03
CA ASP A 41 7.03 1.80 -5.31
C ASP A 41 5.86 1.56 -6.28
N ILE A 42 5.08 2.61 -6.49
CA ILE A 42 3.85 2.55 -7.29
C ILE A 42 4.10 2.24 -8.76
N LEU A 43 5.19 2.74 -9.33
CA LEU A 43 5.50 2.54 -10.75
C LEU A 43 6.00 1.12 -10.98
N LEU A 44 6.87 0.65 -10.09
CA LEU A 44 7.40 -0.71 -10.11
C LEU A 44 6.28 -1.75 -9.96
N ILE A 45 5.36 -1.54 -9.01
CA ILE A 45 4.22 -2.42 -8.79
C ILE A 45 3.21 -2.34 -9.93
N ALA A 46 2.85 -1.13 -10.41
CA ALA A 46 1.93 -1.00 -11.53
C ALA A 46 2.45 -1.72 -12.78
N LYS A 47 3.75 -1.58 -13.10
CA LYS A 47 4.37 -2.32 -14.21
C LYS A 47 4.31 -3.83 -14.02
N ALA A 48 4.65 -4.31 -12.83
CA ALA A 48 4.62 -5.74 -12.53
C ALA A 48 3.20 -6.33 -12.64
N LEU A 49 2.18 -5.58 -12.21
CA LEU A 49 0.77 -5.98 -12.34
C LEU A 49 0.31 -5.96 -13.81
N TYR A 50 0.71 -4.94 -14.57
CA TYR A 50 0.40 -4.85 -16.00
C TYR A 50 1.00 -6.05 -16.77
N ASP A 51 2.26 -6.40 -16.48
CA ASP A 51 2.93 -7.57 -17.08
C ASP A 51 2.27 -8.90 -16.71
N TYR A 52 1.49 -8.89 -15.63
CA TYR A 52 0.69 -10.03 -15.16
C TYR A 52 -0.78 -9.95 -15.58
N ASP A 53 -1.09 -9.12 -16.59
CA ASP A 53 -2.42 -8.92 -17.17
C ASP A 53 -3.48 -8.36 -16.20
N ILE A 54 -3.05 -7.67 -15.13
CA ILE A 54 -3.95 -6.92 -14.25
C ILE A 54 -3.82 -5.45 -14.60
N LYS A 55 -4.76 -4.96 -15.40
CA LYS A 55 -4.74 -3.62 -16.01
C LYS A 55 -5.72 -2.63 -15.38
N VAL A 56 -6.34 -3.00 -14.26
CA VAL A 56 -7.25 -2.13 -13.50
C VAL A 56 -6.77 -2.06 -12.06
N TRP A 57 -6.48 -0.85 -11.60
CA TRP A 57 -5.99 -0.59 -10.25
C TRP A 57 -6.75 0.54 -9.58
N ALA A 58 -6.61 0.65 -8.26
CA ALA A 58 -7.16 1.77 -7.51
C ALA A 58 -6.06 2.56 -6.78
N VAL A 59 -6.17 3.88 -6.73
CA VAL A 59 -5.29 4.78 -5.96
C VAL A 59 -6.11 5.72 -5.09
N ALA A 60 -5.45 6.40 -4.15
CA ALA A 60 -6.15 7.37 -3.32
C ALA A 60 -6.27 8.71 -4.02
N ARG A 61 -5.20 9.17 -4.69
CA ARG A 61 -5.08 10.55 -5.18
C ARG A 61 -4.84 10.67 -6.68
N TYR A 62 -5.24 11.79 -7.26
CA TYR A 62 -4.93 12.13 -8.67
C TYR A 62 -3.43 12.17 -8.96
N SER A 63 -2.62 12.69 -8.05
CA SER A 63 -1.16 12.73 -8.25
C SER A 63 -0.54 11.34 -8.43
N GLU A 64 -1.08 10.32 -7.75
CA GLU A 64 -0.66 8.93 -7.89
C GLU A 64 -1.04 8.40 -9.27
N ALA A 65 -2.28 8.64 -9.71
CA ALA A 65 -2.76 8.22 -11.02
C ALA A 65 -2.00 8.88 -12.18
N VAL A 66 -1.76 10.20 -12.08
CA VAL A 66 -0.98 10.96 -13.06
C VAL A 66 0.46 10.44 -13.15
N SER A 67 1.08 10.12 -12.01
CA SER A 67 2.44 9.56 -11.98
C SER A 67 2.51 8.22 -12.74
N ILE A 68 1.53 7.34 -12.55
CA ILE A 68 1.41 6.09 -13.31
C ILE A 68 1.21 6.38 -14.80
N CYS A 69 0.28 7.28 -15.16
CA CYS A 69 0.00 7.59 -16.56
C CYS A 69 1.22 8.14 -17.29
N GLU A 70 1.95 9.08 -16.69
CA GLU A 70 3.18 9.63 -17.29
C GLU A 70 4.26 8.55 -17.45
N TYR A 71 4.44 7.67 -16.46
CA TYR A 71 5.38 6.56 -16.55
C TYR A 71 5.01 5.60 -17.69
N PHE A 72 3.76 5.14 -17.75
CA PHE A 72 3.30 4.23 -18.80
C PHE A 72 3.34 4.86 -20.20
N LYS A 73 3.12 6.18 -20.30
CA LYS A 73 3.31 6.92 -21.54
C LYS A 73 4.76 6.86 -22.04
N THR A 74 5.76 6.90 -21.15
CA THR A 74 7.17 6.70 -21.56
C THR A 74 7.43 5.32 -22.15
N LEU A 75 6.58 4.34 -21.81
CA LEU A 75 6.63 2.97 -22.30
C LEU A 75 5.71 2.74 -23.50
N SER A 76 4.99 3.76 -23.97
CA SER A 76 3.95 3.65 -25.01
C SER A 76 2.83 2.65 -24.68
N ILE A 77 2.43 2.59 -23.41
CA ILE A 77 1.32 1.77 -22.92
C ILE A 77 0.17 2.69 -22.51
N ASP A 78 -1.05 2.36 -22.95
CA ASP A 78 -2.25 3.17 -22.69
C ASP A 78 -3.53 2.36 -22.38
N ASP A 79 -3.48 1.03 -22.42
CA ASP A 79 -4.60 0.09 -22.23
C ASP A 79 -4.77 -0.34 -20.76
N PHE A 80 -4.94 0.62 -19.86
CA PHE A 80 -5.20 0.38 -18.44
C PHE A 80 -6.21 1.39 -17.87
N LYS A 81 -6.79 1.07 -16.70
CA LYS A 81 -7.71 1.96 -15.97
C LYS A 81 -7.24 2.16 -14.52
N ILE A 82 -7.35 3.38 -14.02
CA ILE A 82 -7.01 3.74 -12.64
C ILE A 82 -8.23 4.36 -11.96
N LEU A 83 -8.86 3.58 -11.08
CA LEU A 83 -9.91 4.08 -10.20
C LEU A 83 -9.31 4.98 -9.11
N ILE A 84 -9.82 6.20 -8.95
CA ILE A 84 -9.36 7.13 -7.91
C ILE A 84 -10.44 7.28 -6.85
N PHE A 85 -10.09 7.09 -5.57
CA PHE A 85 -11.06 7.20 -4.47
C PHE A 85 -11.46 8.63 -4.08
N GLU A 86 -10.68 9.63 -4.49
CA GLU A 86 -11.04 11.05 -4.39
C GLU A 86 -12.20 11.42 -5.31
N SER A 87 -12.90 12.52 -4.96
CA SER A 87 -14.03 13.03 -5.75
C SER A 87 -13.61 13.48 -7.14
N LEU A 88 -14.61 13.64 -8.00
CA LEU A 88 -14.45 14.35 -9.27
C LEU A 88 -13.83 15.73 -9.01
N ILE A 89 -12.76 16.04 -9.75
CA ILE A 89 -12.13 17.36 -9.74
C ILE A 89 -12.84 18.29 -10.71
N ASP A 90 -12.78 19.60 -10.45
CA ASP A 90 -13.30 20.63 -11.36
C ASP A 90 -12.34 20.91 -12.54
N ASP A 91 -11.14 20.29 -12.58
CA ASP A 91 -10.21 20.35 -13.70
C ASP A 91 -10.46 19.21 -14.69
N TYR A 92 -11.43 19.41 -15.58
CA TYR A 92 -11.80 18.44 -16.61
C TYR A 92 -10.70 18.24 -17.67
N SER A 93 -9.79 19.21 -17.85
CA SER A 93 -8.68 19.10 -18.82
C SER A 93 -7.72 17.97 -18.46
N LEU A 94 -7.58 17.68 -17.16
CA LEU A 94 -6.82 16.53 -16.67
C LEU A 94 -7.45 15.21 -17.13
N LEU A 95 -8.79 15.10 -17.08
CA LEU A 95 -9.52 13.88 -17.45
C LEU A 95 -9.54 13.61 -18.95
N GLU A 96 -9.46 14.67 -19.75
CA GLU A 96 -9.23 14.61 -21.21
C GLU A 96 -7.80 14.17 -21.51
N LYS A 97 -6.81 14.74 -20.82
CA LYS A 97 -5.39 14.41 -20.99
C LYS A 97 -5.08 12.95 -20.63
N TYR A 98 -5.75 12.40 -19.60
CA TYR A 98 -5.54 11.04 -19.11
C TYR A 98 -6.84 10.23 -19.13
N PRO A 99 -7.21 9.62 -20.27
CA PRO A 99 -8.43 8.82 -20.38
C PRO A 99 -8.45 7.59 -19.46
N GLN A 100 -7.28 7.14 -18.99
CA GLN A 100 -7.13 6.01 -18.05
C GLN A 100 -7.60 6.35 -16.63
N ILE A 101 -7.71 7.63 -16.28
CA ILE A 101 -8.18 8.06 -14.97
C ILE A 101 -9.70 7.90 -14.89
N CYS A 102 -10.15 7.17 -13.86
CA CYS A 102 -11.54 6.82 -13.58
C CYS A 102 -11.97 7.38 -12.20
N PRO A 103 -12.50 8.62 -12.15
CA PRO A 103 -12.88 9.28 -10.90
C PRO A 103 -14.02 8.60 -10.14
N THR A 104 -14.07 8.85 -8.83
CA THR A 104 -15.21 8.50 -7.98
C THR A 104 -16.16 9.68 -7.83
N LEU A 105 -17.46 9.40 -7.91
CA LEU A 105 -18.54 10.31 -7.54
C LEU A 105 -18.89 10.05 -6.07
N ASN A 106 -18.61 11.04 -5.21
CA ASN A 106 -18.85 10.99 -3.77
C ASN A 106 -20.06 11.84 -3.36
N SER A 107 -20.78 12.45 -4.30
CA SER A 107 -21.99 13.22 -4.03
C SER A 107 -22.92 13.24 -5.25
N ILE A 108 -24.20 13.53 -5.05
CA ILE A 108 -25.13 13.80 -6.16
C ILE A 108 -24.67 15.01 -6.98
N LYS A 109 -24.03 16.00 -6.33
CA LYS A 109 -23.44 17.16 -7.02
C LYS A 109 -22.36 16.72 -7.99
N ASP A 110 -21.50 15.77 -7.62
CA ASP A 110 -20.45 15.24 -8.51
C ASP A 110 -21.09 14.63 -9.76
N LEU A 111 -22.16 13.84 -9.60
CA LEU A 111 -22.89 13.25 -10.73
C LEU A 111 -23.50 14.33 -11.64
N LYS A 112 -24.16 15.34 -11.07
CA LYS A 112 -24.73 16.46 -11.83
C LYS A 112 -23.65 17.23 -12.58
N ASN A 113 -22.50 17.47 -11.95
CA ASN A 113 -21.34 18.12 -12.58
C ASN A 113 -20.77 17.29 -13.72
N ALA A 114 -20.62 15.98 -13.55
CA ALA A 114 -20.16 15.08 -14.61
C ALA A 114 -21.09 15.13 -15.83
N LEU A 115 -22.41 15.08 -15.62
CA LEU A 115 -23.40 15.17 -16.68
C LEU A 115 -23.37 16.54 -17.39
N ALA A 116 -23.28 17.62 -16.63
CA ALA A 116 -23.23 18.98 -17.19
C ALA A 116 -21.98 19.23 -18.05
N ASN A 117 -20.88 18.54 -17.76
CA ASN A 117 -19.62 18.66 -18.49
C ASN A 117 -19.37 17.51 -19.48
N ASN A 118 -20.39 16.70 -19.79
CA ASN A 118 -20.31 15.58 -20.74
C ASN A 118 -19.17 14.58 -20.44
N ILE A 119 -18.87 14.36 -19.17
CA ILE A 119 -17.88 13.36 -18.76
C ILE A 119 -18.47 11.96 -19.01
N SER A 120 -17.69 11.07 -19.62
CA SER A 120 -18.12 9.71 -19.93
C SER A 120 -18.43 8.92 -18.65
N ILE A 121 -19.70 8.58 -18.46
CA ILE A 121 -20.19 7.99 -17.20
C ILE A 121 -19.68 6.56 -16.98
N ASP A 122 -19.41 5.83 -18.08
CA ASP A 122 -18.82 4.49 -18.08
C ASP A 122 -17.37 4.45 -17.54
N ARG A 123 -16.75 5.61 -17.32
CA ARG A 123 -15.45 5.76 -16.64
C ARG A 123 -15.59 6.10 -15.15
N LEU A 124 -16.79 6.38 -14.66
CA LEU A 124 -17.01 6.91 -13.31
C LEU A 124 -17.44 5.80 -12.34
N SER A 125 -17.05 5.95 -11.09
CA SER A 125 -17.38 5.02 -10.01
C SER A 125 -18.31 5.69 -9.00
N LEU A 126 -19.41 5.04 -8.62
CA LEU A 126 -20.28 5.53 -7.54
C LEU A 126 -19.80 5.03 -6.19
N LYS A 127 -19.53 5.94 -5.25
CA LYS A 127 -19.29 5.55 -3.87
C LYS A 127 -20.48 5.88 -3.00
N ILE A 128 -20.93 4.91 -2.22
CA ILE A 128 -22.03 5.07 -1.26
C ILE A 128 -21.47 5.09 0.16
N ASP A 129 -21.94 6.04 0.97
CA ASP A 129 -21.65 6.10 2.40
C ASP A 129 -22.85 5.60 3.22
N PHE A 130 -22.64 4.52 3.97
CA PHE A 130 -23.60 3.94 4.93
C PHE A 130 -23.40 4.46 6.37
N GLY A 131 -22.67 5.57 6.54
CA GLY A 131 -22.37 6.15 7.85
C GLY A 131 -20.93 5.92 8.31
N PHE A 132 -20.00 5.61 7.41
CA PHE A 132 -18.58 5.61 7.71
C PHE A 132 -18.05 7.03 7.98
N GLY A 133 -18.72 8.05 7.42
CA GLY A 133 -18.43 9.46 7.70
C GLY A 133 -17.16 9.96 7.02
N ARG A 134 -16.78 9.37 5.88
CA ARG A 134 -15.57 9.77 5.13
C ARG A 134 -15.93 10.49 3.84
N ASN A 135 -16.29 9.74 2.80
CA ASN A 135 -16.74 10.27 1.50
C ASN A 135 -17.77 9.29 0.93
N GLY A 136 -18.70 9.78 0.11
CA GLY A 136 -19.66 8.95 -0.62
C GLY A 136 -21.04 9.62 -0.64
N ILE A 137 -21.83 9.30 -1.65
CA ILE A 137 -23.24 9.67 -1.74
C ILE A 137 -23.93 9.09 -0.51
N LYS A 138 -24.66 9.92 0.24
CA LYS A 138 -25.28 9.46 1.47
C LYS A 138 -26.37 8.47 1.14
N TYR A 139 -26.55 7.48 2.00
CA TYR A 139 -27.61 6.49 1.81
C TYR A 139 -29.01 7.12 1.76
N GLU A 140 -29.24 8.28 2.39
CA GLU A 140 -30.52 8.99 2.28
C GLU A 140 -30.79 9.59 0.87
N GLU A 141 -29.76 9.76 0.05
CA GLU A 141 -29.85 10.37 -1.30
C GLU A 141 -30.07 9.34 -2.41
N VAL A 142 -30.20 8.04 -2.07
CA VAL A 142 -30.23 6.95 -3.07
C VAL A 142 -31.46 6.96 -3.96
N ASP A 143 -32.60 7.50 -3.49
CA ASP A 143 -33.80 7.65 -4.32
C ASP A 143 -33.60 8.71 -5.43
N GLU A 144 -32.92 9.82 -5.10
CA GLU A 144 -32.54 10.81 -6.11
C GLU A 144 -31.54 10.21 -7.11
N LEU A 145 -30.53 9.48 -6.61
CA LEU A 145 -29.56 8.76 -7.44
C LEU A 145 -30.26 7.80 -8.41
N LYS A 146 -31.19 6.99 -7.92
CA LYS A 146 -31.96 6.02 -8.72
C LYS A 146 -32.72 6.71 -9.86
N ASN A 147 -33.36 7.84 -9.57
CA ASN A 147 -34.10 8.61 -10.58
C ASN A 147 -33.16 9.16 -11.65
N LEU A 148 -31.99 9.70 -11.26
CA LEU A 148 -30.98 10.19 -12.20
C LEU A 148 -30.43 9.09 -13.10
N ILE A 149 -30.12 7.91 -12.53
CA ILE A 149 -29.63 6.76 -13.28
C ILE A 149 -30.68 6.30 -14.30
N LYS A 150 -31.94 6.15 -13.88
CA LYS A 150 -33.02 5.68 -14.75
C LYS A 150 -33.34 6.69 -15.85
N TYR A 151 -33.47 7.97 -15.53
CA TYR A 151 -33.85 9.00 -16.49
C TYR A 151 -32.81 9.17 -17.61
N ASN A 152 -31.52 9.13 -17.26
CA ASN A 152 -30.43 9.33 -18.21
C ASN A 152 -29.86 8.01 -18.77
N SER A 153 -30.42 6.85 -18.40
CA SER A 153 -29.93 5.52 -18.78
C SER A 153 -28.42 5.32 -18.50
N LEU A 154 -27.98 5.74 -17.31
CA LEU A 154 -26.56 5.78 -16.95
C LEU A 154 -25.98 4.39 -16.69
N LYS A 155 -24.76 4.17 -17.18
CA LYS A 155 -23.93 3.00 -16.90
C LYS A 155 -22.56 3.45 -16.42
N PHE A 156 -22.09 2.85 -15.35
CA PHE A 156 -20.89 3.25 -14.61
C PHE A 156 -19.82 2.17 -14.68
N LEU A 157 -18.57 2.61 -14.52
CA LEU A 157 -17.44 1.70 -14.33
C LEU A 157 -17.65 0.85 -13.08
N SER A 158 -18.06 1.46 -11.97
CA SER A 158 -18.32 0.70 -10.75
C SER A 158 -19.30 1.33 -9.79
N ILE A 159 -19.77 0.50 -8.85
CA ILE A 159 -20.39 0.94 -7.59
C ILE A 159 -19.68 0.29 -6.42
N PHE A 160 -19.46 1.07 -5.36
CA PHE A 160 -18.80 0.57 -4.17
C PHE A 160 -19.15 1.28 -2.88
N SER A 161 -18.85 0.59 -1.79
CA SER A 161 -18.70 1.20 -0.47
C SER A 161 -17.45 0.63 0.21
N HIS A 162 -17.13 1.16 1.39
CA HIS A 162 -16.08 0.61 2.26
C HIS A 162 -16.74 -0.28 3.30
N LEU A 163 -16.39 -1.56 3.38
CA LEU A 163 -16.90 -2.40 4.46
C LEU A 163 -16.23 -1.98 5.78
N PHE A 164 -17.04 -1.53 6.73
CA PHE A 164 -16.65 -1.16 8.09
C PHE A 164 -17.60 -1.84 9.07
N SER A 165 -17.09 -2.19 10.25
CA SER A 165 -17.86 -2.90 11.26
C SER A 165 -17.14 -2.89 12.61
N SER A 166 -17.88 -2.71 13.70
CA SER A 166 -17.35 -2.91 15.06
C SER A 166 -17.51 -4.36 15.53
N SER A 167 -18.44 -5.10 14.91
CA SER A 167 -18.70 -6.52 15.14
C SER A 167 -18.96 -7.26 13.82
N TYR A 168 -18.87 -8.58 13.83
CA TYR A 168 -19.20 -9.40 12.66
C TYR A 168 -20.63 -9.14 12.13
N THR A 169 -21.60 -8.96 13.04
CA THR A 169 -22.99 -8.70 12.69
C THR A 169 -23.20 -7.34 12.01
N ASP A 170 -22.45 -6.31 12.41
CA ASP A 170 -22.53 -5.00 11.75
C ASP A 170 -22.08 -5.10 10.28
N GLY A 171 -21.05 -5.90 10.02
CA GLY A 171 -20.56 -6.13 8.66
C GLY A 171 -21.61 -6.81 7.78
N LEU A 172 -22.32 -7.82 8.31
CA LEU A 172 -23.42 -8.48 7.60
C LEU A 172 -24.57 -7.51 7.28
N GLU A 173 -24.87 -6.56 8.17
CA GLU A 173 -25.88 -5.54 7.92
C GLU A 173 -25.49 -4.61 6.76
N ILE A 174 -24.23 -4.16 6.74
CA ILE A 174 -23.69 -3.34 5.63
C ILE A 174 -23.73 -4.12 4.32
N ILE A 175 -23.35 -5.40 4.34
CA ILE A 175 -23.40 -6.28 3.16
C ILE A 175 -24.82 -6.39 2.61
N LYS A 176 -25.81 -6.60 3.50
CA LYS A 176 -27.22 -6.66 3.12
C LYS A 176 -27.69 -5.35 2.50
N LYS A 177 -27.47 -4.21 3.17
CA LYS A 177 -27.84 -2.88 2.67
C LYS A 177 -27.22 -2.58 1.30
N PHE A 178 -25.95 -2.92 1.12
CA PHE A 178 -25.27 -2.74 -0.16
C PHE A 178 -25.84 -3.64 -1.25
N THR A 179 -26.16 -4.90 -0.94
CA THR A 179 -26.78 -5.84 -1.89
C THR A 179 -28.15 -5.35 -2.35
N ASP A 180 -29.00 -4.96 -1.40
CA ASP A 180 -30.34 -4.43 -1.68
C ASP A 180 -30.26 -3.15 -2.55
N LEU A 181 -29.31 -2.26 -2.24
CA LEU A 181 -29.05 -1.04 -2.99
C LEU A 181 -28.62 -1.32 -4.44
N VAL A 182 -27.62 -2.19 -4.65
CA VAL A 182 -27.13 -2.53 -6.00
C VAL A 182 -28.24 -3.15 -6.84
N ASN A 183 -29.06 -4.02 -6.25
CA ASN A 183 -30.22 -4.60 -6.94
C ASN A 183 -31.26 -3.54 -7.30
N MET A 184 -31.57 -2.62 -6.36
CA MET A 184 -32.50 -1.52 -6.59
C MET A 184 -32.06 -0.56 -7.70
N LEU A 185 -30.75 -0.26 -7.78
CA LEU A 185 -30.16 0.60 -8.80
C LEU A 185 -29.98 -0.11 -10.15
N GLY A 186 -30.18 -1.43 -10.19
CA GLY A 186 -29.98 -2.28 -11.36
C GLY A 186 -28.53 -2.69 -11.52
N ARG A 187 -28.19 -3.91 -11.08
CA ARG A 187 -26.84 -4.49 -11.14
C ARG A 187 -26.16 -4.38 -12.52
N ASN A 188 -26.93 -4.42 -13.61
CA ASN A 188 -26.41 -4.32 -14.99
C ASN A 188 -25.93 -2.92 -15.38
N ASN A 189 -26.16 -1.91 -14.53
CA ASN A 189 -25.64 -0.56 -14.74
C ASN A 189 -24.18 -0.40 -14.30
N PHE A 190 -23.56 -1.47 -13.78
CA PHE A 190 -22.21 -1.45 -13.22
C PHE A 190 -21.34 -2.56 -13.83
N GLU A 191 -20.19 -2.19 -14.39
CA GLU A 191 -19.16 -3.15 -14.84
C GLU A 191 -18.54 -3.86 -13.63
N MET A 192 -18.16 -3.09 -12.59
CA MET A 192 -17.63 -3.62 -11.34
C MET A 192 -18.54 -3.33 -10.14
N VAL A 193 -18.64 -4.28 -9.22
CA VAL A 193 -19.28 -4.10 -7.91
C VAL A 193 -18.27 -4.55 -6.87
N HIS A 194 -17.89 -3.67 -5.94
CA HIS A 194 -16.87 -4.01 -4.94
C HIS A 194 -17.17 -3.41 -3.57
N LEU A 195 -17.04 -4.21 -2.51
CA LEU A 195 -17.33 -3.77 -1.12
C LEU A 195 -16.16 -4.03 -0.16
N GLN A 196 -15.55 -5.20 -0.27
CA GLN A 196 -14.59 -5.70 0.71
C GLN A 196 -13.24 -4.97 0.62
N ASN A 197 -12.69 -4.62 1.79
CA ASN A 197 -11.27 -4.31 2.01
C ASN A 197 -10.54 -5.57 2.50
N ALA A 198 -9.26 -5.49 2.88
CA ALA A 198 -8.47 -6.62 3.38
C ALA A 198 -9.17 -7.42 4.50
N ALA A 199 -9.62 -6.74 5.56
CA ALA A 199 -10.36 -7.40 6.64
C ALA A 199 -11.69 -7.99 6.16
N GLY A 200 -12.38 -7.28 5.26
CA GLY A 200 -13.64 -7.74 4.65
C GLY A 200 -13.48 -8.99 3.80
N ILE A 201 -12.33 -9.16 3.14
CA ILE A 201 -11.99 -10.36 2.37
C ILE A 201 -11.93 -11.56 3.32
N TYR A 202 -11.17 -11.51 4.41
CA TYR A 202 -11.08 -12.68 5.30
C TYR A 202 -12.36 -13.02 6.04
N ASN A 203 -13.12 -12.00 6.45
CA ASN A 203 -14.23 -12.23 7.37
C ASN A 203 -15.57 -12.54 6.69
N TYR A 204 -15.76 -12.16 5.42
CA TYR A 204 -17.08 -12.24 4.80
C TYR A 204 -17.02 -12.82 3.39
N ASP A 205 -18.09 -13.51 3.02
CA ASP A 205 -18.43 -13.81 1.63
C ASP A 205 -19.56 -12.89 1.19
N VAL A 206 -19.41 -12.29 0.00
CA VAL A 206 -20.31 -11.25 -0.48
C VAL A 206 -20.66 -11.53 -1.94
N ASP A 207 -21.79 -12.19 -2.18
CA ASP A 207 -22.13 -12.70 -3.51
C ASP A 207 -22.29 -11.62 -4.58
N ILE A 208 -22.88 -10.47 -4.22
CA ILE A 208 -23.19 -9.37 -5.15
C ILE A 208 -21.94 -8.72 -5.76
N VAL A 209 -20.77 -8.85 -5.11
CA VAL A 209 -19.53 -8.22 -5.61
C VAL A 209 -18.94 -9.04 -6.76
N THR A 210 -18.33 -8.35 -7.70
CA THR A 210 -17.50 -8.95 -8.76
C THR A 210 -16.02 -8.81 -8.47
N HIS A 211 -15.62 -7.75 -7.76
CA HIS A 211 -14.22 -7.46 -7.47
C HIS A 211 -13.97 -7.29 -5.97
N ILE A 212 -12.79 -7.72 -5.52
CA ILE A 212 -12.29 -7.52 -4.15
C ILE A 212 -11.17 -6.48 -4.15
N ARG A 213 -11.23 -5.50 -3.23
CA ARG A 213 -10.16 -4.51 -3.07
C ARG A 213 -9.13 -5.03 -2.07
N THR A 214 -8.11 -5.68 -2.60
CA THR A 214 -7.12 -6.46 -1.84
C THR A 214 -6.21 -5.59 -0.98
N GLY A 215 -5.86 -4.39 -1.44
CA GLY A 215 -5.03 -3.45 -0.69
C GLY A 215 -3.75 -4.09 -0.14
N MET A 216 -3.57 -4.06 1.18
CA MET A 216 -2.37 -4.60 1.83
C MET A 216 -2.13 -6.10 1.54
N LEU A 217 -3.18 -6.87 1.26
CA LEU A 217 -3.06 -8.29 0.95
C LEU A 217 -2.32 -8.54 -0.35
N THR A 218 -2.43 -7.66 -1.36
CA THR A 218 -1.62 -7.79 -2.59
C THR A 218 -0.13 -7.91 -2.28
N TYR A 219 0.33 -7.25 -1.22
CA TYR A 219 1.73 -7.19 -0.81
C TYR A 219 2.11 -8.25 0.24
N GLY A 220 1.19 -9.13 0.62
CA GLY A 220 1.38 -10.10 1.71
C GLY A 220 1.57 -9.44 3.08
N LEU A 221 1.16 -8.19 3.22
CA LEU A 221 1.14 -7.50 4.50
C LEU A 221 -0.10 -7.95 5.28
N GLN A 222 0.11 -8.34 6.54
CA GLN A 222 -0.92 -8.87 7.41
C GLN A 222 -0.99 -8.07 8.71
N GLU A 223 -2.17 -7.99 9.31
CA GLU A 223 -2.34 -7.34 10.62
C GLU A 223 -2.13 -8.34 11.75
N ALA A 224 -1.68 -7.85 12.91
CA ALA A 224 -1.52 -8.69 14.09
C ALA A 224 -2.85 -9.37 14.45
N GLY A 225 -2.84 -10.70 14.59
CA GLY A 225 -4.02 -11.51 14.92
C GLY A 225 -4.67 -12.20 13.72
N PHE A 226 -4.33 -11.81 12.48
CA PHE A 226 -4.76 -12.49 11.26
C PHE A 226 -3.53 -12.92 10.46
N TYR A 227 -3.11 -14.17 10.63
CA TYR A 227 -2.01 -14.77 9.87
C TYR A 227 -2.50 -15.91 9.00
N ASP A 228 -2.50 -15.65 7.71
CA ASP A 228 -2.59 -16.61 6.64
C ASP A 228 -1.18 -17.02 6.23
N LEU A 229 -0.88 -18.32 6.33
CA LEU A 229 0.45 -18.87 6.04
C LEU A 229 0.72 -18.97 4.53
N ASP A 230 -0.33 -18.96 3.71
CA ASP A 230 -0.20 -19.04 2.25
C ASP A 230 0.08 -17.67 1.64
N MET A 231 -0.17 -16.58 2.36
CA MET A 231 0.24 -15.23 1.96
C MET A 231 1.75 -15.04 2.07
N LYS A 232 2.38 -14.55 1.00
CA LYS A 232 3.84 -14.35 0.93
C LYS A 232 4.20 -12.87 0.98
N PRO A 233 5.10 -12.43 1.87
CA PRO A 233 5.49 -11.02 1.95
C PRO A 233 6.24 -10.61 0.68
N VAL A 234 5.77 -9.53 0.05
CA VAL A 234 6.46 -8.92 -1.10
C VAL A 234 7.68 -8.15 -0.63
N PHE A 235 7.59 -7.42 0.49
CA PHE A 235 8.75 -6.83 1.14
C PHE A 235 9.63 -7.92 1.77
N THR A 236 10.91 -7.99 1.38
CA THR A 236 11.81 -9.04 1.88
C THR A 236 12.99 -8.52 2.67
N GLY A 237 13.16 -7.21 2.74
CA GLY A 237 14.18 -6.59 3.59
C GLY A 237 14.49 -5.17 3.16
N LEU A 238 14.95 -4.39 4.13
CA LEU A 238 15.63 -3.13 3.90
C LEU A 238 17.13 -3.41 4.04
N ILE A 239 17.79 -3.52 2.91
CA ILE A 239 19.13 -4.11 2.78
C ILE A 239 20.14 -2.99 2.54
N GLY A 240 21.28 -3.08 3.21
CA GLY A 240 22.42 -2.20 2.99
C GLY A 240 23.69 -2.86 3.50
N TYR A 241 24.73 -2.06 3.73
CA TYR A 241 26.06 -2.58 4.07
C TYR A 241 26.69 -1.81 5.24
N VAL A 242 27.51 -2.49 6.03
CA VAL A 242 28.33 -1.87 7.08
C VAL A 242 29.32 -0.90 6.44
N ASP A 243 29.23 0.38 6.82
CA ASP A 243 30.09 1.45 6.29
C ASP A 243 31.41 1.56 7.06
N SER A 244 31.36 1.43 8.39
CA SER A 244 32.55 1.48 9.23
C SER A 244 32.36 0.71 10.53
N VAL A 245 33.43 0.18 11.10
CA VAL A 245 33.44 -0.48 12.41
C VAL A 245 34.53 0.14 13.27
N ARG A 246 34.21 0.46 14.54
CA ARG A 246 35.15 1.01 15.53
C ARG A 246 35.08 0.24 16.84
N TYR A 247 36.19 0.13 17.57
CA TYR A 247 36.20 -0.48 18.89
C TYR A 247 35.65 0.48 19.93
N VAL A 248 34.86 -0.03 20.89
CA VAL A 248 34.21 0.81 21.92
C VAL A 248 35.23 1.48 22.84
N ASN A 249 36.33 0.80 23.16
CA ASN A 249 37.41 1.34 24.01
C ASN A 249 38.21 2.49 23.35
N GLU A 250 37.98 2.77 22.07
CA GLU A 250 38.59 3.89 21.33
C GLU A 250 37.64 5.09 21.19
N LEU A 251 36.46 5.04 21.83
CA LEU A 251 35.43 6.06 21.71
C LEU A 251 35.21 6.77 23.04
N ASP A 252 34.85 8.05 22.98
CA ASP A 252 34.28 8.77 24.13
C ASP A 252 32.74 8.79 24.06
N TYR A 253 32.20 8.70 22.84
CA TYR A 253 30.76 8.80 22.55
C TYR A 253 30.37 7.88 21.39
N VAL A 254 29.10 7.46 21.37
CA VAL A 254 28.45 6.89 20.18
C VAL A 254 27.42 7.91 19.70
N ALA A 255 27.75 8.60 18.61
CA ALA A 255 27.00 9.73 18.08
C ALA A 255 26.58 10.74 19.17
N TYR A 256 25.31 10.77 19.57
CA TYR A 256 24.81 11.76 20.54
C TYR A 256 24.67 11.20 21.96
N GLN A 257 25.15 9.98 22.23
CA GLN A 257 25.05 9.33 23.53
C GLN A 257 26.42 9.03 24.12
N GLU A 258 26.52 9.14 25.44
CA GLU A 258 27.67 8.68 26.21
C GLU A 258 27.78 7.14 26.14
N LEU A 259 29.01 6.63 26.30
CA LEU A 259 29.28 5.19 26.30
C LEU A 259 28.51 4.40 27.38
N SER A 260 28.08 5.06 28.46
CA SER A 260 27.28 4.46 29.53
C SER A 260 25.92 3.90 29.05
N SER A 261 25.46 4.30 27.86
CA SER A 261 24.22 3.84 27.23
C SER A 261 24.37 2.58 26.34
N ILE A 262 25.61 2.15 26.12
CA ILE A 262 25.97 0.96 25.33
C ILE A 262 26.06 -0.24 26.27
N ASP A 263 25.71 -1.44 25.78
CA ASP A 263 25.85 -2.66 26.58
C ASP A 263 27.33 -2.86 26.97
N PRO A 264 27.65 -3.08 28.26
CA PRO A 264 29.04 -3.26 28.71
C PRO A 264 29.81 -4.40 28.03
N GLY A 265 29.10 -5.38 27.47
CA GLY A 265 29.67 -6.49 26.70
C GLY A 265 29.95 -6.16 25.23
N THR A 266 29.53 -4.99 24.73
CA THR A 266 29.72 -4.58 23.35
C THR A 266 31.17 -4.20 23.09
N LYS A 267 31.81 -4.91 22.14
CA LYS A 267 33.22 -4.68 21.78
C LYS A 267 33.40 -3.67 20.65
N LYS A 268 32.45 -3.64 19.71
CA LYS A 268 32.54 -2.83 18.49
C LYS A 268 31.20 -2.15 18.21
N ILE A 269 31.28 -0.99 17.57
CA ILE A 269 30.14 -0.29 16.99
C ILE A 269 30.29 -0.30 15.47
N ALA A 270 29.30 -0.85 14.79
CA ALA A 270 29.15 -0.73 13.34
C ALA A 270 28.27 0.49 13.02
N LYS A 271 28.63 1.20 11.95
CA LYS A 271 27.85 2.32 11.40
C LYS A 271 27.31 1.92 10.04
N ILE A 272 26.03 2.20 9.78
CA ILE A 272 25.35 2.00 8.49
C ILE A 272 24.75 3.32 8.00
N LYS A 273 24.69 3.53 6.68
CA LYS A 273 24.23 4.77 6.05
C LYS A 273 22.71 4.78 5.81
N ILE A 274 21.96 4.75 6.91
CA ILE A 274 20.52 4.98 6.90
C ILE A 274 20.10 5.62 8.22
N GLY A 275 19.19 6.59 8.16
CA GLY A 275 18.66 7.27 9.33
C GLY A 275 17.24 7.78 9.14
N TYR A 276 16.80 8.63 10.07
CA TYR A 276 15.42 9.16 10.04
C TYR A 276 15.16 10.11 8.87
N GLY A 277 16.22 10.69 8.25
CA GLY A 277 16.12 11.44 7.00
C GLY A 277 15.77 10.56 5.79
N ASP A 278 16.01 9.25 5.90
CA ASP A 278 15.64 8.24 4.91
C ASP A 278 14.29 7.58 5.24
N GLY A 279 13.64 8.00 6.34
CA GLY A 279 12.41 7.41 6.87
C GLY A 279 12.64 6.29 7.89
N PHE A 280 13.89 5.91 8.19
CA PHE A 280 14.19 4.93 9.22
C PHE A 280 14.06 5.56 10.61
N SER A 281 12.90 5.41 11.25
CA SER A 281 12.53 6.13 12.47
C SER A 281 13.44 5.82 13.68
N LYS A 282 13.59 6.79 14.59
CA LYS A 282 14.21 6.59 15.91
C LYS A 282 13.47 5.56 16.79
N ALA A 283 12.23 5.20 16.43
CA ALA A 283 11.52 4.08 17.06
C ALA A 283 12.25 2.72 16.88
N ASN A 284 13.22 2.64 15.96
CA ASN A 284 14.07 1.47 15.78
C ASN A 284 15.25 1.42 16.77
N ASN A 285 15.43 2.41 17.64
CA ASN A 285 16.40 2.29 18.73
C ASN A 285 16.05 1.06 19.58
N LYS A 286 17.06 0.26 19.90
CA LYS A 286 16.98 -1.00 20.67
C LYS A 286 16.19 -2.13 19.99
N THR A 287 15.85 -2.00 18.70
CA THR A 287 15.41 -3.15 17.87
C THR A 287 16.62 -3.89 17.32
N THR A 288 16.42 -4.92 16.48
CA THR A 288 17.51 -5.74 15.93
C THR A 288 17.59 -5.69 14.41
N CYS A 289 18.81 -5.85 13.91
CA CYS A 289 19.12 -6.11 12.51
C CYS A 289 19.82 -7.47 12.38
N LEU A 290 19.80 -8.06 11.18
CA LEU A 290 20.52 -9.29 10.88
C LEU A 290 21.80 -8.99 10.11
N ILE A 291 22.94 -9.50 10.59
CA ILE A 291 24.25 -9.45 9.92
C ILE A 291 24.85 -10.85 10.01
N LYS A 292 25.27 -11.45 8.89
CA LYS A 292 25.82 -12.82 8.85
C LYS A 292 24.98 -13.85 9.61
N LYS A 293 23.65 -13.79 9.48
CA LYS A 293 22.66 -14.66 10.16
C LYS A 293 22.65 -14.55 11.69
N LYS A 294 23.26 -13.52 12.27
CA LYS A 294 23.14 -13.20 13.70
C LYS A 294 22.42 -11.86 13.89
N GLU A 295 21.60 -11.79 14.91
CA GLU A 295 20.95 -10.54 15.33
C GLU A 295 21.88 -9.66 16.15
N TYR A 296 21.84 -8.38 15.84
CA TYR A 296 22.57 -7.33 16.55
C TYR A 296 21.64 -6.17 16.89
N VAL A 297 21.91 -5.49 18.02
CA VAL A 297 21.05 -4.43 18.54
C VAL A 297 21.38 -3.11 17.86
N ILE A 298 20.35 -2.42 17.40
CA ILE A 298 20.45 -1.03 16.94
C ILE A 298 20.57 -0.14 18.17
N SER A 299 21.74 0.45 18.40
CA SER A 299 21.96 1.35 19.53
C SER A 299 21.27 2.69 19.30
N GLN A 300 21.58 3.33 18.17
CA GLN A 300 21.14 4.69 17.91
C GLN A 300 20.90 4.96 16.42
N VAL A 301 19.74 5.54 16.12
CA VAL A 301 19.38 6.10 14.83
C VAL A 301 19.57 7.63 14.84
N THR A 302 20.32 8.13 13.87
CA THR A 302 20.56 9.56 13.61
C THR A 302 19.95 9.99 12.27
N MET A 303 20.25 11.20 11.76
CA MET A 303 19.62 11.72 10.55
C MET A 303 19.92 10.86 9.32
N ASP A 304 21.20 10.55 9.08
CA ASP A 304 21.64 9.83 7.88
C ASP A 304 22.43 8.55 8.21
N ASN A 305 22.60 8.23 9.50
CA ASN A 305 23.36 7.07 9.95
C ASN A 305 22.65 6.34 11.09
N THR A 306 22.93 5.04 11.22
CA THR A 306 22.51 4.20 12.34
C THR A 306 23.71 3.43 12.89
N PHE A 307 23.77 3.28 14.21
CA PHE A 307 24.84 2.64 14.95
C PHE A 307 24.35 1.33 15.58
N ILE A 308 25.13 0.27 15.43
CA ILE A 308 24.77 -1.10 15.80
C ILE A 308 25.85 -1.65 16.74
N GLU A 309 25.42 -2.25 17.84
CA GLU A 309 26.28 -2.94 18.81
C GLU A 309 26.66 -4.31 18.24
N VAL A 310 27.93 -4.50 17.89
CA VAL A 310 28.41 -5.70 17.17
C VAL A 310 29.61 -6.38 17.85
N ASP A 311 29.86 -7.63 17.45
CA ASP A 311 31.02 -8.41 17.89
C ASP A 311 32.11 -8.47 16.81
N ASP A 312 33.18 -9.22 17.09
CA ASP A 312 34.38 -9.28 16.26
C ASP A 312 34.17 -9.87 14.85
N ARG A 313 33.00 -10.48 14.58
CA ARG A 313 32.70 -11.10 13.28
C ARG A 313 32.21 -10.12 12.22
N VAL A 314 31.78 -8.93 12.63
CA VAL A 314 31.23 -7.90 11.74
C VAL A 314 32.36 -7.04 11.19
N ASN A 315 32.40 -6.93 9.86
CA ASN A 315 33.39 -6.20 9.08
C ASN A 315 32.72 -5.18 8.17
N VAL A 316 33.49 -4.19 7.73
CA VAL A 316 33.07 -3.25 6.68
C VAL A 316 32.69 -4.03 5.41
N GLY A 317 31.57 -3.64 4.78
CA GLY A 317 31.03 -4.30 3.60
C GLY A 317 30.15 -5.51 3.90
N ASP A 318 30.01 -5.93 5.17
CA ASP A 318 29.02 -6.97 5.51
C ASP A 318 27.60 -6.46 5.24
N GLU A 319 26.77 -7.33 4.67
CA GLU A 319 25.36 -7.06 4.41
C GLU A 319 24.55 -6.96 5.71
N VAL A 320 23.68 -5.96 5.78
CA VAL A 320 22.80 -5.66 6.91
C VAL A 320 21.36 -5.72 6.46
N HIS A 321 20.56 -6.58 7.10
CA HIS A 321 19.12 -6.68 6.87
C HIS A 321 18.36 -6.03 8.02
N LEU A 322 17.74 -4.89 7.73
CA LEU A 322 16.76 -4.26 8.61
C LEU A 322 15.38 -4.86 8.35
N TYR A 323 14.51 -4.85 9.38
CA TYR A 323 13.17 -5.42 9.32
C TYR A 323 13.13 -6.91 8.93
N HIS A 324 14.13 -7.69 9.34
CA HIS A 324 14.21 -9.14 9.08
C HIS A 324 13.07 -9.97 9.74
N ARG A 325 12.35 -9.37 10.71
CA ARG A 325 11.13 -9.91 11.33
C ARG A 325 9.98 -8.92 11.21
N PRO A 326 9.37 -8.78 10.01
CA PRO A 326 8.32 -7.79 9.79
C PRO A 326 7.12 -7.95 10.74
N ASN A 327 6.80 -9.19 11.10
CA ASN A 327 5.65 -9.52 11.95
C ASN A 327 5.82 -9.09 13.42
N GLU A 328 7.06 -8.98 13.90
CA GLU A 328 7.37 -8.61 15.29
C GLU A 328 7.57 -7.10 15.48
N ILE A 329 7.71 -6.33 14.39
CA ILE A 329 8.15 -4.94 14.47
C ILE A 329 7.17 -4.04 15.23
N LYS A 330 5.86 -4.36 15.17
CA LYS A 330 4.83 -3.57 15.85
C LYS A 330 5.00 -3.64 17.36
N MET A 331 5.35 -4.82 17.88
CA MET A 331 5.64 -4.99 19.31
C MET A 331 6.90 -4.25 19.74
N LYS A 332 7.86 -4.06 18.82
CA LYS A 332 9.15 -3.42 19.10
C LYS A 332 9.13 -1.90 18.94
N THR A 333 8.38 -1.39 17.98
CA THR A 333 8.40 0.03 17.57
C THR A 333 7.10 0.77 17.83
N GLY A 334 5.99 0.06 18.06
CA GLY A 334 4.63 0.61 18.10
C GLY A 334 3.99 0.80 16.72
N PHE A 335 4.75 0.71 15.62
CA PHE A 335 4.28 0.92 14.26
C PHE A 335 4.17 -0.39 13.50
N SER A 336 3.14 -0.54 12.67
CA SER A 336 3.06 -1.65 11.72
C SER A 336 4.15 -1.56 10.64
N MET A 337 4.51 -2.70 10.03
CA MET A 337 5.41 -2.68 8.87
C MET A 337 4.89 -1.82 7.72
N LEU A 338 3.58 -1.76 7.55
CA LEU A 338 2.95 -0.89 6.55
C LEU A 338 3.33 0.57 6.78
N GLU A 339 3.16 1.08 8.00
CA GLU A 339 3.49 2.46 8.35
C GLU A 339 4.98 2.74 8.16
N LEU A 340 5.83 1.80 8.59
CA LEU A 340 7.28 1.93 8.46
C LEU A 340 7.72 1.96 7.00
N LEU A 341 7.17 1.08 6.16
CA LEU A 341 7.56 0.99 4.74
C LEU A 341 7.10 2.22 3.94
N ILE A 342 5.92 2.76 4.25
CA ILE A 342 5.44 4.04 3.68
C ILE A 342 6.38 5.19 4.06
N ALA A 343 6.92 5.19 5.29
CA ALA A 343 7.81 6.24 5.77
C ALA A 343 9.17 6.23 5.08
N ILE A 344 9.65 5.06 4.59
CA ILE A 344 10.93 4.96 3.88
C ILE A 344 10.90 5.84 2.62
N SER A 345 11.81 6.80 2.54
CA SER A 345 11.84 7.82 1.49
C SER A 345 12.13 7.21 0.12
N PRO A 346 11.23 7.33 -0.88
CA PRO A 346 11.50 6.89 -2.25
C PRO A 346 12.54 7.75 -2.98
N LEU A 347 12.84 8.94 -2.45
CA LEU A 347 13.87 9.82 -3.02
C LEU A 347 15.30 9.40 -2.64
N ARG A 348 15.45 8.69 -1.51
CA ARG A 348 16.76 8.30 -0.97
C ARG A 348 16.99 6.79 -0.97
N VAL A 349 15.92 6.00 -0.86
CA VAL A 349 15.98 4.53 -0.77
C VAL A 349 15.19 3.94 -1.93
N LYS A 350 15.90 3.34 -2.88
CA LYS A 350 15.28 2.71 -4.07
C LYS A 350 14.55 1.42 -3.68
N ARG A 351 13.55 1.05 -4.47
CA ARG A 351 12.88 -0.26 -4.41
C ARG A 351 13.34 -1.08 -5.60
N ILE A 352 13.67 -2.34 -5.39
CA ILE A 352 14.21 -3.23 -6.42
C ILE A 352 13.61 -4.62 -6.23
N PHE A 353 13.24 -5.29 -7.33
CA PHE A 353 12.88 -6.70 -7.26
C PHE A 353 14.14 -7.57 -7.14
N LYS A 354 14.07 -8.63 -6.33
CA LYS A 354 15.15 -9.60 -6.19
C LYS A 354 15.63 -10.11 -7.56
N GLY A 355 16.94 -10.15 -7.75
CA GLY A 355 17.59 -10.55 -9.01
C GLY A 355 17.72 -9.43 -10.04
N GLU A 356 17.22 -8.22 -9.75
CA GLU A 356 17.41 -7.01 -10.55
C GLU A 356 18.39 -6.03 -9.87
N GLU A 357 19.19 -6.50 -8.90
CA GLU A 357 20.20 -5.70 -8.19
C GLU A 357 21.47 -5.52 -9.05
N ASN A 358 21.45 -4.64 -10.05
CA ASN A 358 22.64 -4.23 -10.80
C ASN A 358 22.98 -2.76 -10.60
#